data_AF-A0A660RAY5-F1
#
_entry.id   AF-A0A660RAY5-F1
#
_cell.length_a   1.000
_cell.length_b   1.000
_cell.length_c   1.000
_cell.angle_alpha   90.00
_cell.angle_beta   90.00
_cell.angle_gamma   90.00
#
_symmetry.space_group_name_H-M   'P 1'
#
loop_
_entity.id
_entity.type
_entity.pdbx_description
1 polymer ?
#
loop_
_entity_poly.entity_id
_entity_poly.type
_entity_poly.pdbx_seq_one_letter_code
_entity_poly.pdbx_strand_id
1 'polypeptide(L)'
;GLLLALNIPASFPMFLFIIGLLFALFVGKHVFGGLGHNFLNPALIGRVFLLISFPLQMTTWVKPAWLHFTRASYDLQTTATPLALLKENGIIQAHERFNAFIGNIPGSAGEISAIALIIGGAYLLLRHVITWHIPVSYVGTVAGISAIFWLVNPGKYGDPIFHVVSGGLLLGAIFMATDMVTSPETPKGMVIFGVGCGALTMLIRYFGGYPEGVSFSILIMNALVPFIEKVSHPRRLGEVKSRA
;
A
#
# COMPACT_ATOMS: atom_id res chain seq x y z
N GLY A 1 11.28 5.93 -8.62
CA GLY A 1 12.13 4.85 -9.16
C GLY A 1 12.03 3.62 -8.28
N LEU A 2 12.81 3.57 -7.20
CA LEU A 2 12.89 2.41 -6.28
C LEU A 2 11.52 1.96 -5.74
N LEU A 3 10.72 2.87 -5.20
CA LEU A 3 9.39 2.53 -4.66
C LEU A 3 8.40 1.98 -5.71
N LEU A 4 8.55 2.39 -6.97
CA LEU A 4 7.76 1.83 -8.07
C LEU A 4 8.23 0.41 -8.41
N ALA A 5 9.55 0.19 -8.45
CA ALA A 5 10.13 -1.12 -8.72
C ALA A 5 9.76 -2.15 -7.64
N LEU A 6 9.76 -1.76 -6.37
CA LEU A 6 9.38 -2.64 -5.26
C LEU A 6 7.89 -3.05 -5.28
N ASN A 7 7.05 -2.24 -5.94
CA ASN A 7 5.62 -2.49 -6.04
C ASN A 7 5.25 -3.43 -7.20
N ILE A 8 6.07 -3.51 -8.24
CA ILE A 8 5.72 -4.24 -9.48
C ILE A 8 6.19 -5.71 -9.38
N PRO A 9 5.55 -6.66 -10.10
CA PRO A 9 6.06 -8.03 -10.20
C PRO A 9 7.51 -8.09 -10.68
N ALA A 10 8.31 -9.01 -10.12
CA ALA A 10 9.72 -9.17 -10.49
C ALA A 10 9.92 -9.59 -11.97
N SER A 11 8.95 -10.28 -12.56
CA SER A 11 8.96 -10.72 -13.96
C SER A 11 8.38 -9.68 -14.93
N PHE A 12 8.09 -8.47 -14.47
CA PHE A 12 7.43 -7.47 -15.31
C PHE A 12 8.35 -7.00 -16.45
N PRO A 13 7.86 -6.94 -17.71
CA PRO A 13 8.68 -6.52 -18.84
C PRO A 13 9.28 -5.13 -18.63
N MET A 14 10.60 -5.01 -18.81
CA MET A 14 11.34 -3.77 -18.53
C MET A 14 10.84 -2.58 -19.38
N PHE A 15 10.43 -2.83 -20.62
CA PHE A 15 9.85 -1.78 -21.47
C PHE A 15 8.56 -1.18 -20.89
N LEU A 16 7.65 -2.02 -20.37
CA LEU A 16 6.42 -1.55 -19.72
C LEU A 16 6.74 -0.81 -18.41
N PHE A 17 7.75 -1.27 -17.67
CA PHE A 17 8.23 -0.56 -16.48
C PHE A 17 8.69 0.86 -16.82
N ILE A 18 9.47 1.01 -17.91
CA ILE A 18 9.93 2.32 -18.38
C ILE A 18 8.75 3.22 -18.73
N ILE A 19 7.74 2.70 -19.43
CA ILE A 19 6.52 3.47 -19.76
C ILE A 19 5.83 3.97 -18.48
N GLY A 20 5.62 3.09 -17.49
CA GLY A 20 5.00 3.49 -16.23
C GLY A 20 5.84 4.51 -15.44
N LEU A 21 7.17 4.39 -15.50
CA LEU A 21 8.08 5.34 -14.88
C LEU A 21 8.04 6.70 -15.59
N LEU A 22 8.00 6.73 -16.93
CA LEU A 22 7.84 7.96 -17.70
C LEU A 22 6.50 8.62 -17.40
N PHE A 23 5.42 7.86 -17.33
CA PHE A 23 4.10 8.37 -16.97
C PHE A 23 4.08 8.96 -15.56
N ALA A 24 4.64 8.23 -14.58
CA ALA A 24 4.77 8.70 -13.20
C ALA A 24 5.58 10.01 -13.10
N LEU A 25 6.66 10.13 -13.87
CA LEU A 25 7.48 11.34 -13.87
C LEU A 25 6.78 12.49 -14.58
N PHE A 26 6.27 12.27 -15.78
CA PHE A 26 5.68 13.33 -16.58
C PHE A 26 4.40 13.84 -15.93
N VAL A 27 3.42 12.94 -15.75
CA VAL A 27 2.09 13.29 -15.22
C VAL A 27 2.14 13.47 -13.71
N GLY A 28 2.75 12.54 -12.98
CA GLY A 28 2.72 12.58 -11.52
C GLY A 28 3.63 13.63 -10.89
N LYS A 29 4.63 14.16 -11.62
CA LYS A 29 5.63 15.07 -11.07
C LYS A 29 5.88 16.35 -11.87
N HIS A 30 6.15 16.25 -13.17
CA HIS A 30 6.62 17.41 -13.93
C HIS A 30 5.48 18.37 -14.32
N VAL A 31 4.27 17.85 -14.56
CA VAL A 31 3.08 18.69 -14.84
C VAL A 31 2.78 19.67 -13.69
N PHE A 32 3.13 19.31 -12.45
CA PHE A 32 2.84 20.11 -11.26
C PHE A 32 4.00 21.00 -10.80
N GLY A 33 5.06 21.14 -11.61
CA GLY A 33 6.19 22.02 -11.26
C GLY A 33 7.35 21.33 -10.55
N GLY A 34 7.37 20.00 -10.47
CA GLY A 34 8.53 19.23 -10.04
C GLY A 34 8.53 18.80 -8.56
N LEU A 35 9.71 18.69 -7.95
CA LEU A 35 9.85 18.20 -6.57
C LEU A 35 9.19 19.19 -5.59
N GLY A 36 8.36 18.67 -4.69
CA GLY A 36 7.71 19.46 -3.62
C GLY A 36 6.33 20.03 -3.97
N HIS A 37 5.87 19.93 -5.22
CA HIS A 37 4.56 20.42 -5.66
C HIS A 37 3.60 19.29 -6.08
N ASN A 38 3.93 18.04 -5.77
CA ASN A 38 3.11 16.89 -6.15
C ASN A 38 1.94 16.75 -5.18
N PHE A 39 0.71 16.94 -5.67
CA PHE A 39 -0.49 16.69 -4.86
C PHE A 39 -0.79 15.19 -4.69
N LEU A 40 -0.17 14.31 -5.47
CA LEU A 40 -0.31 12.85 -5.43
C LEU A 40 1.06 12.17 -5.45
N ASN A 41 1.16 10.98 -4.86
CA ASN A 41 2.41 10.22 -4.85
C ASN A 41 2.72 9.72 -6.27
N PRO A 42 3.81 10.18 -6.93
CA PRO A 42 4.08 9.86 -8.33
C PRO A 42 4.35 8.36 -8.54
N ALA A 43 4.96 7.68 -7.57
CA ALA A 43 5.22 6.24 -7.67
C ALA A 43 3.91 5.44 -7.67
N LEU A 44 2.92 5.86 -6.89
CA LEU A 44 1.61 5.23 -6.88
C LEU A 44 0.82 5.52 -8.17
N ILE A 45 0.94 6.72 -8.73
CA ILE A 45 0.35 7.04 -10.05
C ILE A 45 0.89 6.08 -11.11
N GLY A 46 2.21 5.89 -11.17
CA GLY A 46 2.83 4.95 -12.12
C GLY A 46 2.31 3.53 -11.95
N ARG A 47 2.19 3.05 -10.71
CA ARG A 47 1.63 1.73 -10.41
C ARG A 47 0.18 1.60 -10.87
N VAL A 48 -0.67 2.58 -10.53
CA VAL A 48 -2.10 2.54 -10.86
C VAL A 48 -2.30 2.62 -12.37
N PHE A 49 -1.54 3.45 -13.07
CA PHE A 49 -1.54 3.49 -14.53
C PHE A 49 -1.20 2.12 -15.12
N LEU A 50 -0.09 1.51 -14.68
CA LEU A 50 0.30 0.18 -15.17
C LEU A 50 -0.73 -0.90 -14.84
N LEU A 51 -1.37 -0.83 -13.68
CA LEU A 51 -2.39 -1.81 -13.27
C LEU A 51 -3.67 -1.68 -14.09
N ILE A 52 -4.07 -0.46 -14.45
CA ILE A 52 -5.26 -0.21 -15.29
C ILE A 52 -4.96 -0.56 -16.76
N SER A 53 -3.81 -0.14 -17.29
CA SER A 53 -3.46 -0.33 -18.70
C SER A 53 -2.95 -1.73 -19.03
N PHE A 54 -2.26 -2.39 -18.09
CA PHE A 54 -1.62 -3.69 -18.27
C PHE A 54 -1.93 -4.64 -17.08
N PRO A 55 -3.23 -4.93 -16.82
CA PRO A 55 -3.65 -5.69 -15.64
C PRO A 55 -3.11 -7.12 -15.64
N LEU A 56 -3.01 -7.76 -16.82
CA LEU A 56 -2.51 -9.14 -16.95
C LEU A 56 -1.07 -9.24 -16.42
N GLN A 57 -0.18 -8.38 -16.92
CA GLN A 57 1.23 -8.37 -16.54
C GLN A 57 1.44 -7.94 -15.08
N MET A 58 0.56 -7.10 -14.54
CA MET A 58 0.62 -6.63 -13.15
C MET A 58 0.06 -7.65 -12.13
N THR A 59 -0.68 -8.67 -12.59
CA THR A 59 -1.30 -9.68 -11.73
C THR A 59 -0.68 -11.08 -11.89
N THR A 60 0.26 -11.25 -12.83
CA THR A 60 1.07 -12.47 -12.95
C THR A 60 2.27 -12.44 -12.00
N TRP A 61 2.26 -13.32 -10.99
CA TRP A 61 3.37 -13.46 -10.04
C TRP A 61 4.13 -14.75 -10.26
N VAL A 62 5.45 -14.68 -10.23
CA VAL A 62 6.33 -15.86 -10.31
C VAL A 62 6.53 -16.42 -8.91
N LYS A 63 6.49 -17.74 -8.78
CA LYS A 63 6.78 -18.43 -7.52
C LYS A 63 8.18 -18.05 -7.00
N PRO A 64 8.33 -17.56 -5.77
CA PRO A 64 9.64 -17.31 -5.18
C PRO A 64 10.42 -18.63 -5.05
N ALA A 65 11.49 -18.76 -5.85
CA ALA A 65 12.45 -19.85 -5.74
C ALA A 65 13.69 -19.34 -5.03
N TRP A 66 13.92 -19.80 -3.80
CA TRP A 66 15.16 -19.52 -3.07
C TRP A 66 16.31 -20.27 -3.75
N LEU A 67 17.20 -19.52 -4.40
CA LEU A 67 18.58 -19.92 -4.69
C LEU A 67 18.77 -21.28 -5.42
N HIS A 68 18.34 -21.40 -6.68
CA HIS A 68 18.90 -22.43 -7.58
C HIS A 68 19.74 -21.77 -8.67
N PHE A 69 21.04 -21.60 -8.38
CA PHE A 69 22.06 -21.06 -9.30
C PHE A 69 22.51 -22.08 -10.38
N THR A 70 21.98 -23.32 -10.35
CA THR A 70 22.58 -24.47 -11.05
C THR A 70 21.69 -25.16 -12.10
N ARG A 71 20.51 -24.63 -12.46
CA ARG A 71 19.70 -25.24 -13.54
C ARG A 71 19.14 -24.18 -14.50
N ALA A 72 19.62 -24.24 -15.74
CA ALA A 72 19.31 -23.36 -16.86
C ALA A 72 17.92 -23.59 -17.49
N SER A 73 16.91 -23.94 -16.69
CA SER A 73 15.55 -24.20 -17.21
C SER A 73 14.53 -23.89 -16.13
N TYR A 74 14.16 -22.62 -16.00
CA TYR A 74 13.04 -22.19 -15.17
C TYR A 74 11.77 -22.20 -16.02
N ASP A 75 10.90 -23.18 -15.79
CA ASP A 75 9.49 -23.03 -16.10
C ASP A 75 8.91 -22.03 -15.09
N LEU A 76 8.59 -20.82 -15.56
CA LEU A 76 8.05 -19.75 -14.73
C LEU A 76 6.60 -20.09 -14.36
N GLN A 77 6.43 -20.86 -13.29
CA GLN A 77 5.10 -21.18 -12.78
C GLN A 77 4.46 -19.92 -12.19
N THR A 78 3.36 -19.50 -12.81
CA THR A 78 2.54 -18.39 -12.33
C THR A 78 1.78 -18.81 -11.08
N THR A 79 1.68 -17.92 -10.10
CA THR A 79 0.97 -18.16 -8.85
C THR A 79 0.15 -16.94 -8.47
N ALA A 80 -1.07 -17.14 -7.98
CA ALA A 80 -1.91 -16.05 -7.45
C ALA A 80 -1.43 -15.61 -6.06
N THR A 81 -1.53 -14.31 -5.75
CA THR A 81 -1.26 -13.82 -4.40
C THR A 81 -2.27 -14.38 -3.41
N PRO A 82 -1.94 -14.49 -2.11
CA PRO A 82 -2.89 -14.97 -1.11
C PRO A 82 -4.19 -14.15 -1.06
N LEU A 83 -4.14 -12.84 -1.31
CA LEU A 83 -5.34 -11.98 -1.38
C LEU A 83 -6.20 -12.26 -2.61
N ALA A 84 -5.59 -12.55 -3.76
CA ALA A 84 -6.33 -12.98 -4.94
C ALA A 84 -7.00 -14.35 -4.69
N LEU A 85 -6.29 -15.28 -4.07
CA LEU A 85 -6.83 -16.60 -3.70
C LEU A 85 -7.93 -16.52 -2.65
N LEU A 86 -7.80 -15.64 -1.65
CA LEU A 86 -8.84 -15.40 -0.66
C LEU A 86 -10.16 -14.97 -1.33
N LYS A 87 -10.05 -14.19 -2.41
CA LYS A 87 -11.20 -13.65 -3.12
C LYS A 87 -11.82 -14.63 -4.12
N GLU A 88 -11.00 -15.41 -4.81
CA GLU A 88 -11.46 -16.38 -5.82
C GLU A 88 -11.86 -17.73 -5.22
N ASN A 89 -11.07 -18.25 -4.27
CA ASN A 89 -11.11 -19.64 -3.82
C ASN A 89 -11.41 -19.82 -2.32
N GLY A 90 -11.59 -18.72 -1.58
CA GLY A 90 -11.90 -18.73 -0.15
C GLY A 90 -10.69 -18.99 0.77
N ILE A 91 -10.95 -19.09 2.07
CA ILE A 91 -9.93 -19.01 3.12
C ILE A 91 -8.99 -20.22 3.15
N ILE A 92 -9.48 -21.42 2.85
CA ILE A 92 -8.73 -22.68 3.03
C ILE A 92 -7.44 -22.67 2.20
N GLN A 93 -7.53 -22.33 0.91
CA GLN A 93 -6.37 -22.26 0.01
C GLN A 93 -5.49 -21.02 0.26
N ALA A 94 -6.05 -19.95 0.84
CA ALA A 94 -5.31 -18.75 1.21
C ALA A 94 -4.44 -18.99 2.45
N HIS A 95 -4.95 -19.73 3.45
CA HIS A 95 -4.26 -19.98 4.71
C HIS A 95 -3.16 -21.04 4.57
N GLU A 96 -3.35 -22.09 3.77
CA GLU A 96 -2.29 -23.06 3.44
C GLU A 96 -1.07 -22.41 2.78
N ARG A 97 -1.26 -21.29 2.07
CA ARG A 97 -0.20 -20.52 1.41
C ARG A 97 0.28 -19.35 2.25
N PHE A 98 -0.32 -19.11 3.41
CA PHE A 98 0.07 -18.07 4.34
C PHE A 98 1.20 -18.55 5.27
N ASN A 99 2.36 -18.85 4.71
CA ASN A 99 3.61 -18.97 5.48
C ASN A 99 4.23 -17.59 5.70
N ALA A 100 3.42 -16.64 6.18
CA ALA A 100 3.70 -15.21 6.06
C ALA A 100 4.69 -14.63 7.08
N PHE A 101 5.18 -15.44 8.01
CA PHE A 101 6.25 -15.02 8.90
C PHE A 101 7.66 -15.22 8.31
N ILE A 102 7.85 -16.09 7.31
CA ILE A 102 9.18 -16.44 6.76
C ILE A 102 9.31 -16.03 5.28
N GLY A 103 8.50 -15.07 4.83
CA GLY A 103 8.75 -14.32 3.59
C GLY A 103 8.86 -15.13 2.30
N ASN A 104 8.06 -16.19 2.16
CA ASN A 104 7.99 -16.99 0.93
C ASN A 104 6.58 -16.93 0.32
N ILE A 105 6.10 -15.72 0.08
CA ILE A 105 4.75 -15.45 -0.46
C ILE A 105 4.88 -14.92 -1.90
N PRO A 106 4.05 -15.38 -2.86
CA PRO A 106 3.92 -14.73 -4.16
C PRO A 106 3.29 -13.34 -4.00
N GLY A 107 3.99 -12.30 -4.44
CA GLY A 107 3.56 -10.90 -4.34
C GLY A 107 4.64 -9.94 -4.84
N SER A 108 4.44 -8.64 -4.65
CA SER A 108 5.43 -7.63 -5.03
C SER A 108 6.73 -7.79 -4.25
N ALA A 109 7.87 -7.37 -4.82
CA ALA A 109 9.16 -7.52 -4.15
C ALA A 109 9.18 -6.88 -2.75
N GLY A 110 8.39 -5.82 -2.57
CA GLY A 110 8.18 -5.16 -1.28
C GLY A 110 7.22 -5.88 -0.33
N GLU A 111 6.46 -6.90 -0.74
CA GLU A 111 5.56 -7.69 0.11
C GLU A 111 6.22 -8.95 0.70
N ILE A 112 7.26 -9.44 0.04
CA ILE A 112 7.89 -10.72 0.36
C ILE A 112 8.54 -10.69 1.75
N SER A 113 8.97 -9.53 2.26
CA SER A 113 9.68 -9.42 3.54
C SER A 113 9.03 -8.43 4.51
N ALA A 114 7.87 -8.78 5.07
CA ALA A 114 7.19 -7.97 6.09
C ALA A 114 8.11 -7.58 7.27
N ILE A 115 8.98 -8.50 7.71
CA ILE A 115 9.97 -8.24 8.78
C ILE A 115 10.95 -7.13 8.37
N ALA A 116 11.47 -7.17 7.14
CA ALA A 116 12.41 -6.17 6.66
C ALA A 116 11.75 -4.78 6.56
N LEU A 117 10.47 -4.71 6.17
CA LEU A 117 9.71 -3.47 6.14
C LEU A 117 9.48 -2.91 7.54
N ILE A 118 9.16 -3.76 8.51
CA ILE A 118 8.97 -3.36 9.91
C ILE A 118 10.28 -2.83 10.49
N ILE A 119 11.41 -3.51 10.23
CA ILE A 119 12.74 -3.04 10.65
C ILE A 119 13.06 -1.70 10.00
N GLY A 120 12.83 -1.56 8.69
CA GLY A 120 13.04 -0.30 7.98
C GLY A 120 12.14 0.82 8.50
N GLY A 121 10.88 0.53 8.81
CA GLY A 121 9.95 1.49 9.41
C GLY A 121 10.34 1.90 10.82
N ALA A 122 10.75 0.96 11.66
CA ALA A 122 11.27 1.23 13.00
C ALA A 122 12.53 2.12 12.93
N TYR A 123 13.43 1.83 11.99
CA TYR A 123 14.60 2.66 11.75
C TYR A 123 14.22 4.10 11.34
N LEU A 124 13.25 4.28 10.44
CA LEU A 124 12.79 5.62 10.03
C LEU A 124 12.10 6.39 11.16
N LEU A 125 11.35 5.70 12.03
CA LEU A 125 10.76 6.28 13.24
C LEU A 125 11.83 6.73 14.23
N LEU A 126 12.86 5.92 14.46
CA LEU A 126 13.99 6.25 15.34
C LEU A 126 14.80 7.44 14.82
N ARG A 127 14.89 7.59 13.49
CA ARG A 127 15.56 8.73 12.85
C ARG A 127 14.67 9.96 12.74
N HIS A 128 13.44 9.92 13.25
CA HIS A 128 12.45 10.99 13.18
C HIS A 128 12.20 11.52 11.75
N VAL A 129 12.38 10.66 10.74
CA VAL A 129 12.07 11.00 9.34
C VAL A 129 10.57 10.89 9.10
N ILE A 130 9.92 9.91 9.72
CA ILE A 130 8.47 9.69 9.68
C ILE A 130 7.87 9.79 11.08
N THR A 131 6.59 10.14 11.16
CA THR A 131 5.83 10.09 12.41
C THR A 131 5.03 8.79 12.52
N TRP A 132 4.72 8.37 13.75
CA TRP A 132 3.97 7.13 14.00
C TRP A 132 2.47 7.28 13.71
N HIS A 133 1.94 8.49 13.63
CA HIS A 133 0.51 8.76 13.47
C HIS A 133 -0.09 8.10 12.22
N ILE A 134 0.53 8.28 11.04
CA ILE A 134 0.01 7.72 9.78
C ILE A 134 0.15 6.19 9.75
N PRO A 135 1.34 5.59 9.97
CA PRO A 135 1.48 4.14 9.89
C PRO A 135 0.61 3.38 10.91
N VAL A 136 0.56 3.86 12.15
CA VAL A 136 -0.21 3.18 13.22
C VAL A 136 -1.72 3.32 12.99
N SER A 137 -2.21 4.50 12.59
CA SER A 137 -3.64 4.68 12.31
C SER A 137 -4.08 3.89 11.07
N TYR A 138 -3.26 3.82 10.03
CA TYR A 138 -3.55 3.03 8.83
C TYR A 138 -3.57 1.52 9.14
N VAL A 139 -2.51 0.98 9.75
CA VAL A 139 -2.47 -0.44 10.12
C VAL A 139 -3.57 -0.78 11.12
N GLY A 140 -3.79 0.07 12.12
CA GLY A 140 -4.80 -0.13 13.16
C GLY A 140 -6.22 -0.13 12.61
N THR A 141 -6.54 0.71 11.63
CA THR A 141 -7.87 0.71 11.01
C THR A 141 -8.11 -0.50 10.13
N VAL A 142 -7.10 -0.95 9.37
CA VAL A 142 -7.19 -2.19 8.61
C VAL A 142 -7.39 -3.39 9.53
N ALA A 143 -6.60 -3.49 10.60
CA ALA A 143 -6.74 -4.54 11.61
C ALA A 143 -8.11 -4.50 12.30
N GLY A 144 -8.60 -3.31 12.67
CA GLY A 144 -9.90 -3.15 13.32
C GLY A 144 -11.08 -3.52 12.42
N ILE A 145 -11.11 -3.01 11.19
CA ILE A 145 -12.19 -3.34 10.24
C ILE A 145 -12.15 -4.82 9.89
N SER A 146 -10.97 -5.37 9.57
CA SER A 146 -10.85 -6.80 9.27
C SER A 146 -11.25 -7.68 10.45
N ALA A 147 -10.91 -7.31 11.69
CA ALA A 147 -11.35 -8.04 12.88
C ALA A 147 -12.87 -8.06 13.05
N ILE A 148 -13.56 -6.94 12.79
CA ILE A 148 -15.02 -6.89 12.85
C ILE A 148 -15.64 -7.84 11.81
N PHE A 149 -15.17 -7.80 10.57
CA PHE A 149 -15.69 -8.67 9.51
C PHE A 149 -15.33 -10.15 9.73
N TRP A 150 -14.15 -10.43 10.28
CA TRP A 150 -13.75 -11.77 10.68
C TRP A 150 -14.64 -12.32 11.79
N LEU A 151 -15.00 -11.52 12.81
CA LEU A 151 -15.92 -11.95 13.87
C LEU A 151 -17.34 -12.24 13.35
N VAL A 152 -17.80 -11.53 12.33
CA VAL A 152 -19.12 -11.75 11.73
C VAL A 152 -19.15 -13.02 10.89
N ASN A 153 -18.11 -13.27 10.07
CA ASN A 153 -18.01 -14.49 9.28
C ASN A 153 -16.55 -14.91 9.05
N PRO A 154 -16.00 -15.74 9.96
CA PRO A 154 -14.61 -16.18 9.89
C PRO A 154 -14.30 -17.07 8.67
N GLY A 155 -15.32 -17.61 8.00
CA GLY A 155 -15.19 -18.48 6.82
C GLY A 155 -15.10 -17.72 5.49
N LYS A 156 -15.51 -16.45 5.47
CA LYS A 156 -15.51 -15.60 4.27
C LYS A 156 -14.44 -14.50 4.32
N TYR A 157 -14.20 -13.93 5.50
CA TYR A 157 -13.24 -12.86 5.69
C TYR A 157 -11.98 -13.45 6.34
N GLY A 158 -10.83 -13.29 5.70
CA GLY A 158 -9.55 -13.78 6.21
C GLY A 158 -9.18 -13.13 7.55
N ASP A 159 -8.20 -13.70 8.24
CA ASP A 159 -7.80 -13.20 9.55
C ASP A 159 -7.22 -11.76 9.47
N PRO A 160 -7.28 -10.98 10.57
CA PRO A 160 -6.80 -9.60 10.57
C PRO A 160 -5.30 -9.49 10.29
N ILE A 161 -4.52 -10.46 10.78
CA ILE A 161 -3.05 -10.49 10.60
C ILE A 161 -2.73 -10.71 9.12
N PHE A 162 -3.48 -11.57 8.44
CA PHE A 162 -3.40 -11.79 7.01
C PHE A 162 -3.61 -10.51 6.24
N HIS A 163 -4.66 -9.73 6.55
CA HIS A 163 -4.87 -8.46 5.89
C HIS A 163 -3.78 -7.41 6.17
N VAL A 164 -3.16 -7.44 7.36
CA VAL A 164 -2.06 -6.52 7.69
C VAL A 164 -0.76 -6.88 6.99
N VAL A 165 -0.42 -8.17 6.96
CA VAL A 165 0.87 -8.66 6.45
C VAL A 165 0.85 -8.83 4.92
N SER A 166 -0.32 -9.02 4.31
CA SER A 166 -0.45 -9.23 2.86
C SER A 166 -0.84 -7.98 2.06
N GLY A 167 -0.53 -7.98 0.77
CA GLY A 167 -1.06 -7.04 -0.23
C GLY A 167 -0.54 -5.62 -0.11
N GLY A 168 0.76 -5.49 0.16
CA GLY A 168 1.50 -4.24 0.09
C GLY A 168 1.16 -3.24 1.19
N LEU A 169 0.36 -3.63 2.19
CA LEU A 169 -0.12 -2.70 3.22
C LEU A 169 1.04 -2.10 4.02
N LEU A 170 1.95 -2.92 4.54
CA LEU A 170 3.08 -2.44 5.34
C LEU A 170 4.01 -1.54 4.52
N LEU A 171 4.28 -1.90 3.27
CA LEU A 171 5.06 -1.08 2.35
C LEU A 171 4.37 0.27 2.11
N GLY A 172 3.08 0.24 1.80
CA GLY A 172 2.27 1.44 1.55
C GLY A 172 2.17 2.33 2.78
N ALA A 173 1.90 1.76 3.95
CA ALA A 173 1.71 2.48 5.20
C ALA A 173 3.00 3.13 5.70
N ILE A 174 4.15 2.45 5.59
CA ILE A 174 5.44 2.91 6.15
C ILE A 174 6.24 3.77 5.16
N PHE A 175 6.17 3.49 3.86
CA PHE A 175 7.07 4.12 2.88
C PHE A 175 6.36 4.99 1.83
N MET A 176 5.03 4.92 1.70
CA MET A 176 4.30 5.66 0.65
C MET A 176 3.27 6.64 1.20
N ALA A 177 2.56 6.27 2.26
CA ALA A 177 1.58 7.11 2.94
C ALA A 177 2.24 8.20 3.81
N THR A 178 3.50 8.00 4.22
CA THR A 178 4.30 8.96 4.98
C THR A 178 5.16 9.86 4.09
N ASP A 179 4.81 9.99 2.81
CA ASP A 179 5.49 10.90 1.90
C ASP A 179 5.20 12.37 2.31
N MET A 180 6.26 13.14 2.58
CA MET A 180 6.17 14.45 3.22
C MET A 180 5.45 15.51 2.39
N VAL A 181 5.40 15.32 1.06
CA VAL A 181 4.79 16.29 0.13
C VAL A 181 3.28 16.06 -0.02
N THR A 182 2.83 14.83 0.22
CA THR A 182 1.46 14.39 -0.14
C THR A 182 0.61 14.01 1.06
N SER A 183 1.14 14.12 2.27
CA SER A 183 0.45 13.80 3.54
C SER A 183 0.18 15.08 4.36
N PRO A 184 -0.85 15.09 5.23
CA PRO A 184 -1.15 16.27 6.04
C PRO A 184 -0.07 16.56 7.08
N GLU A 185 0.17 17.84 7.38
CA GLU A 185 1.21 18.23 8.34
C GLU A 185 0.77 18.13 9.82
N THR A 186 -0.53 18.21 10.11
CA THR A 186 -1.02 18.24 11.50
C THR A 186 -1.19 16.82 12.08
N PRO A 187 -0.88 16.57 13.38
CA PRO A 187 -1.06 15.24 13.98
C PRO A 187 -2.50 14.71 13.91
N LYS A 188 -3.50 15.59 14.05
CA LYS A 188 -4.91 15.22 13.90
C LYS A 188 -5.25 14.88 12.45
N GLY A 189 -4.76 15.66 11.49
CA GLY A 189 -4.92 15.41 10.07
C GLY A 189 -4.26 14.10 9.65
N MET A 190 -3.07 13.80 10.15
CA MET A 190 -2.35 12.55 9.92
C MET A 190 -3.15 11.32 10.37
N VAL A 191 -3.82 11.37 11.52
CA VAL A 191 -4.68 10.28 12.00
C VAL A 191 -5.92 10.13 11.13
N ILE A 192 -6.61 11.23 10.78
CA ILE A 192 -7.77 11.19 9.87
C ILE A 192 -7.38 10.61 8.51
N PHE A 193 -6.22 11.01 8.01
CA PHE A 193 -5.67 10.51 6.75
C PHE A 193 -5.37 9.01 6.80
N GLY A 194 -4.66 8.53 7.84
CA GLY A 194 -4.38 7.10 7.97
C GLY A 194 -5.64 6.26 8.18
N VAL A 195 -6.62 6.76 8.96
CA VAL A 195 -7.94 6.13 9.12
C VAL A 195 -8.67 6.02 7.79
N GLY A 196 -8.71 7.11 7.01
CA GLY A 196 -9.34 7.11 5.70
C GLY A 196 -8.66 6.15 4.72
N CYS A 197 -7.32 6.13 4.69
CA CYS A 197 -6.54 5.18 3.89
C CYS A 197 -6.89 3.73 4.22
N GLY A 198 -6.96 3.38 5.51
CA GLY A 198 -7.31 2.02 5.95
C GLY A 198 -8.75 1.63 5.65
N ALA A 199 -9.70 2.54 5.88
CA ALA A 199 -11.10 2.30 5.57
C ALA A 199 -11.33 2.09 4.05
N LEU A 200 -10.76 2.96 3.22
CA LEU A 200 -10.82 2.79 1.75
C LEU A 200 -10.15 1.51 1.30
N THR A 201 -9.02 1.12 1.92
CA THR A 201 -8.31 -0.11 1.55
C THR A 201 -9.19 -1.33 1.80
N MET A 202 -9.85 -1.40 2.96
CA MET A 202 -10.74 -2.50 3.29
C MET A 202 -12.01 -2.51 2.43
N LEU A 203 -12.56 -1.33 2.13
CA LEU A 203 -13.69 -1.21 1.22
C LEU A 203 -13.34 -1.78 -0.17
N ILE A 204 -12.17 -1.44 -0.72
CA ILE A 204 -11.73 -1.97 -2.02
C ILE A 204 -11.42 -3.47 -1.93
N ARG A 205 -10.82 -3.95 -0.84
CA ARG A 205 -10.49 -5.37 -0.68
C ARG A 205 -11.75 -6.25 -0.57
N TYR A 206 -12.79 -5.80 0.12
CA TYR A 206 -14.01 -6.59 0.31
C TYR A 206 -15.05 -6.40 -0.79
N PHE A 207 -15.21 -5.19 -1.32
CA PHE A 207 -16.28 -4.86 -2.27
C PHE A 207 -15.77 -4.45 -3.65
N GLY A 208 -14.49 -4.11 -3.80
CA GLY A 208 -13.90 -3.71 -5.08
C GLY A 208 -13.62 -4.90 -5.99
N GLY A 209 -13.19 -4.63 -7.23
CA GLY A 209 -12.77 -5.66 -8.20
C GLY A 209 -11.35 -6.19 -7.96
N TYR A 210 -10.47 -5.37 -7.38
CA TYR A 210 -9.05 -5.71 -7.18
C TYR A 210 -8.79 -6.41 -5.84
N PRO A 211 -7.84 -7.35 -5.78
CA PRO A 211 -7.43 -8.00 -4.52
C PRO A 211 -6.59 -7.07 -3.62
N GLU A 212 -5.96 -6.04 -4.20
CA GLU A 212 -5.22 -5.00 -3.49
C GLU A 212 -5.90 -3.64 -3.62
N GLY A 213 -6.01 -2.92 -2.49
CA GLY A 213 -6.61 -1.57 -2.44
C GLY A 213 -5.63 -0.44 -2.10
N VAL A 214 -4.44 -0.75 -1.58
CA VAL A 214 -3.54 0.20 -0.89
C VAL A 214 -3.17 1.41 -1.77
N SER A 215 -2.77 1.16 -3.02
CA SER A 215 -2.32 2.22 -3.93
C SER A 215 -3.45 3.19 -4.30
N PHE A 216 -4.65 2.67 -4.53
CA PHE A 216 -5.82 3.49 -4.83
C PHE A 216 -6.24 4.31 -3.60
N SER A 217 -6.26 3.69 -2.42
CA SER A 217 -6.65 4.36 -1.19
C SER A 217 -5.73 5.52 -0.84
N ILE A 218 -4.41 5.34 -0.96
CA ILE A 218 -3.45 6.43 -0.71
C ILE A 218 -3.64 7.55 -1.74
N LEU A 219 -3.79 7.26 -3.04
CA LEU A 219 -4.00 8.31 -4.04
C LEU A 219 -5.29 9.12 -3.80
N ILE A 220 -6.39 8.43 -3.46
CA ILE A 220 -7.66 9.10 -3.14
C ILE A 220 -7.48 9.99 -1.91
N MET A 221 -6.81 9.50 -0.87
CA MET A 221 -6.60 10.27 0.34
C MET A 221 -5.62 11.42 0.16
N ASN A 222 -4.59 11.28 -0.69
CA ASN A 222 -3.67 12.36 -1.06
C ASN A 222 -4.46 13.53 -1.70
N ALA A 223 -5.41 13.23 -2.59
CA ALA A 223 -6.28 14.25 -3.17
C ALA A 223 -7.18 14.96 -2.13
N LEU A 224 -7.47 14.29 -1.01
CA LEU A 224 -8.29 14.83 0.08
C LEU A 224 -7.48 15.57 1.15
N VAL A 225 -6.15 15.54 1.11
CA VAL A 225 -5.30 16.22 2.09
C VAL A 225 -5.63 17.71 2.25
N PRO A 226 -5.83 18.51 1.18
CA PRO A 226 -6.18 19.93 1.33
C PRO A 226 -7.48 20.15 2.11
N PHE A 227 -8.43 19.21 2.04
CA PHE A 227 -9.67 19.27 2.83
C PHE A 227 -9.45 18.86 4.28
N ILE A 228 -8.65 17.81 4.51
CA ILE A 228 -8.28 17.34 5.85
C ILE A 228 -7.52 18.44 6.60
N GLU A 229 -6.63 19.16 5.93
CA GLU A 229 -5.88 20.27 6.51
C GLU A 229 -6.79 21.44 6.89
N LYS A 230 -7.74 21.81 6.03
CA LYS A 230 -8.75 22.84 6.37
C LYS A 230 -9.49 22.55 7.67
N VAL A 231 -9.83 21.28 7.90
CA VAL A 231 -10.54 20.84 9.11
C VAL A 231 -9.61 20.70 10.32
N SER A 232 -8.34 20.34 10.09
CA SER A 232 -7.37 20.04 11.14
C SER A 232 -6.44 21.19 11.50
N HIS A 233 -6.51 22.33 10.79
CA HIS A 233 -5.70 23.50 11.08
C HIS A 233 -5.79 23.89 12.56
N PRO A 234 -4.64 24.09 13.24
CA PRO A 234 -4.64 24.57 14.60
C PRO A 234 -5.23 25.98 14.66
N ARG A 235 -5.94 26.30 15.75
CA ARG A 235 -6.43 27.66 16.01
C ARG A 235 -5.28 28.64 15.85
N ARG A 236 -5.49 29.71 15.09
CA ARG A 236 -4.49 30.79 14.96
C ARG A 236 -4.24 31.37 16.34
N LEU A 237 -2.96 31.56 16.67
CA LEU A 237 -2.55 32.19 17.93
C LEU A 237 -3.22 33.59 18.00
N GLY A 238 -4.14 33.80 18.94
CA GLY A 238 -4.88 35.06 19.09
C GLY A 238 -6.42 34.98 19.00
N GLU A 239 -7.02 33.82 18.70
CA GLU A 239 -8.49 33.68 18.78
C GLU A 239 -8.98 33.69 20.23
N VAL A 240 -9.59 34.81 20.65
CA VAL A 240 -10.36 34.88 21.90
C VAL A 240 -11.61 34.03 21.74
N LYS A 241 -11.81 33.10 22.68
CA LYS A 241 -12.98 32.23 22.75
C LYS A 241 -14.23 33.12 22.81
N SER A 242 -14.99 33.22 21.72
CA SER A 242 -16.32 33.84 21.78
C SER A 242 -17.16 32.98 22.71
N ARG A 243 -17.43 33.50 23.91
CA ARG A 243 -18.40 32.92 24.83
C ARG A 243 -19.77 33.16 24.21
N ALA A 244 -20.31 32.13 23.58
CA ALA A 244 -21.76 31.98 23.41
C ALA A 244 -22.35 31.51 24.75
#